data_AF-A0A388KK36-F1
#
_entry.id   AF-A0A388KK36-F1
#
_cell.length_a   1.000
_cell.length_b   1.000
_cell.length_c   1.000
_cell.angle_alpha   90.00
_cell.angle_beta   90.00
_cell.angle_gamma   90.00
#
_symmetry.space_group_name_H-M   'P 1'
#
loop_
_entity.id
_entity.type
_entity.pdbx_description
1 polymer ?
#
loop_
_entity_poly.entity_id
_entity_poly.type
_entity_poly.pdbx_seq_one_letter_code
_entity_poly.pdbx_strand_id
1 'polypeptide(L)'
;MEIGVALRGRVLGRSVVFYEMRHRRGKDYGRDFGFENGVSKHDVPHYNADGGTCLHFTVGFGFGRGFLQQEVVFARKVGTTISNHWSVRVDVLADIIDLLVSNVAMGYTGRLHEPALYIVHDEPPFANREYLHGEVRVITDDFY
;
A
#
# COMPACT_ATOMS: atom_id res chain seq x y z
N MET A 1 -12.90 17.89 4.58
CA MET A 1 -11.99 16.74 4.33
C MET A 1 -11.65 16.79 2.85
N GLU A 2 -10.39 17.06 2.48
CA GLU A 2 -9.95 17.00 1.08
C GLU A 2 -9.50 15.57 0.77
N ILE A 3 -10.32 14.85 0.00
CA ILE A 3 -9.99 13.54 -0.58
C ILE A 3 -9.54 13.78 -2.01
N GLY A 4 -8.37 13.25 -2.36
CA GLY A 4 -7.72 13.57 -3.63
C GLY A 4 -7.94 12.57 -4.74
N VAL A 5 -7.70 11.30 -4.44
CA VAL A 5 -7.71 10.19 -5.39
C VAL A 5 -8.44 9.02 -4.74
N ALA A 6 -9.37 8.42 -5.48
CA ALA A 6 -10.00 7.16 -5.13
C ALA A 6 -9.45 6.07 -6.07
N LEU A 7 -8.54 5.22 -5.57
CA LEU A 7 -8.17 3.99 -6.28
C LEU A 7 -9.24 2.94 -5.98
N ARG A 8 -9.52 2.03 -6.90
CA ARG A 8 -10.56 1.02 -6.68
C ARG A 8 -10.19 -0.32 -7.27
N GLY A 9 -10.69 -1.37 -6.64
CA GLY A 9 -10.65 -2.72 -7.17
C GLY A 9 -11.64 -3.61 -6.46
N ARG A 10 -11.45 -4.92 -6.61
CA ARG A 10 -12.22 -5.94 -5.90
C ARG A 10 -11.27 -6.85 -5.16
N VAL A 11 -11.70 -7.35 -4.01
CA VAL A 11 -11.04 -8.40 -3.20
C VAL A 11 -12.15 -9.31 -2.69
N LEU A 12 -12.06 -10.62 -2.95
CA LEU A 12 -13.09 -11.60 -2.58
C LEU A 12 -14.50 -11.19 -3.03
N GLY A 13 -14.61 -10.67 -4.26
CA GLY A 13 -15.88 -10.17 -4.82
C GLY A 13 -16.42 -8.88 -4.18
N ARG A 14 -15.73 -8.27 -3.22
CA ARG A 14 -16.11 -7.01 -2.58
C ARG A 14 -15.32 -5.84 -3.15
N SER A 15 -15.99 -4.73 -3.42
CA SER A 15 -15.30 -3.50 -3.83
C SER A 15 -14.49 -2.92 -2.69
N VAL A 16 -13.22 -2.62 -2.98
CA VAL A 16 -12.32 -1.89 -2.08
C VAL A 16 -11.99 -0.56 -2.74
N VAL A 17 -12.14 0.54 -2.00
CA VAL A 17 -11.83 1.89 -2.48
C VAL A 17 -10.78 2.53 -1.56
N PHE A 18 -9.66 2.96 -2.11
CA PHE A 18 -8.61 3.66 -1.37
C PHE A 18 -8.78 5.16 -1.54
N TYR A 19 -9.04 5.87 -0.45
CA TYR A 19 -9.15 7.32 -0.43
C TYR A 19 -7.84 7.96 0.03
N GLU A 20 -7.18 8.72 -0.84
CA GLU A 20 -6.02 9.53 -0.45
C GLU A 20 -6.46 10.70 0.44
N MET A 21 -5.93 10.75 1.66
CA MET A 21 -6.12 11.81 2.62
C MET A 21 -5.10 12.94 2.39
N ARG A 22 -5.39 13.84 1.45
CA ARG A 22 -4.46 14.92 1.06
C ARG A 22 -4.00 15.81 2.23
N HIS A 23 -4.89 16.09 3.18
CA HIS A 23 -4.58 16.87 4.39
C HIS A 23 -3.53 16.21 5.33
N ARG A 24 -3.16 14.95 5.07
CA ARG A 24 -2.11 14.22 5.79
C ARG A 24 -0.86 13.96 4.96
N ARG A 25 -0.86 14.30 3.67
CA ARG A 25 0.29 14.06 2.80
C ARG A 25 1.55 14.72 3.34
N GLY A 26 2.66 13.98 3.29
CA GLY A 26 3.95 14.39 3.86
C GLY A 26 4.09 14.18 5.37
N LYS A 27 3.05 13.74 6.09
CA LYS A 27 3.17 13.39 7.51
C LYS A 27 3.67 11.96 7.66
N ASP A 28 4.93 11.78 8.03
CA ASP A 28 5.51 10.46 8.28
C ASP A 28 5.08 9.85 9.63
N TYR A 29 4.63 10.67 10.59
CA TYR A 29 4.41 10.28 11.99
C TYR A 29 5.67 9.72 12.68
N GLY A 30 6.86 10.21 12.31
CA GLY A 30 8.13 9.76 12.84
C GLY A 30 8.50 8.33 12.44
N ARG A 31 7.85 7.79 11.42
CA ARG A 31 8.17 6.47 10.87
C ARG A 31 9.50 6.51 10.12
N ASP A 32 10.30 5.48 10.35
CA ASP A 32 11.44 5.20 9.50
C ASP A 32 10.98 4.35 8.31
N PHE A 33 11.05 4.91 7.10
CA PHE A 33 10.70 4.20 5.88
C PHE A 33 11.85 3.34 5.34
N GLY A 34 13.07 3.44 5.90
CA GLY A 34 14.17 2.55 5.55
C GLY A 34 14.57 2.54 4.07
N PHE A 35 14.34 3.64 3.34
CA PHE A 35 14.64 3.70 1.90
C PHE A 35 16.11 3.40 1.62
N GLU A 36 16.39 2.57 0.60
CA GLU A 36 17.77 2.19 0.27
C GLU A 36 18.58 3.33 -0.38
N ASN A 37 19.90 3.12 -0.41
CA ASN A 37 20.88 3.99 -1.05
C ASN A 37 20.57 4.17 -2.55
N GLY A 38 19.95 5.29 -2.91
CA GLY A 38 19.53 5.59 -4.29
C GLY A 38 18.27 6.45 -4.37
N VAL A 39 17.44 6.40 -3.33
CA VAL A 39 16.32 7.30 -3.15
C VAL A 39 16.83 8.71 -2.82
N SER A 40 16.56 9.66 -3.71
CA SER A 40 16.95 11.07 -3.58
C SER A 40 15.80 12.00 -3.21
N LYS A 41 14.56 11.53 -3.36
CA LYS A 41 13.34 12.24 -2.96
C LYS A 41 12.33 11.23 -2.43
N HIS A 42 11.51 11.62 -1.47
CA HIS A 42 10.38 10.83 -1.04
C HIS A 42 9.09 11.65 -1.00
N ASP A 43 7.96 10.94 -0.99
CA ASP A 43 6.62 11.47 -0.74
C ASP A 43 5.85 10.51 0.16
N VAL A 44 4.92 11.03 0.98
CA VAL A 44 4.22 10.23 1.99
C VAL A 44 2.71 10.45 1.91
N PRO A 45 1.99 9.82 0.96
CA PRO A 45 0.54 9.81 0.97
C PRO A 45 -0.04 8.92 2.08
N HIS A 46 -1.29 9.20 2.42
CA HIS A 46 -2.07 8.41 3.38
C HIS A 46 -3.34 7.95 2.72
N TYR A 47 -3.67 6.67 2.85
CA TYR A 47 -4.87 6.09 2.27
C TYR A 47 -5.76 5.48 3.33
N ASN A 48 -7.07 5.61 3.18
CA ASN A 48 -8.04 4.76 3.86
C ASN A 48 -8.64 3.81 2.84
N ALA A 49 -8.62 2.50 3.11
CA ALA A 49 -9.38 1.54 2.33
C ALA A 49 -10.77 1.33 2.93
N ASP A 50 -11.79 1.72 2.17
CA ASP A 50 -13.21 1.55 2.47
C ASP A 50 -13.80 0.34 1.74
N GLY A 51 -14.94 -0.16 2.24
CA GLY A 51 -15.60 -1.39 1.77
C GLY A 51 -15.79 -2.43 2.87
N GLY A 52 -15.82 -2.01 4.15
CA GLY A 52 -15.96 -2.88 5.31
C GLY A 52 -14.64 -3.39 5.90
N THR A 53 -13.49 -3.20 5.25
CA THR A 53 -12.15 -3.66 5.68
C THR A 53 -11.47 -2.75 6.71
N CYS A 54 -11.73 -1.45 6.66
CA CYS A 54 -11.23 -0.43 7.60
C CYS A 54 -9.72 -0.53 7.87
N LEU A 55 -8.93 -0.19 6.86
CA LEU A 55 -7.48 -0.04 6.95
C LEU A 55 -7.06 1.41 6.74
N HIS A 56 -6.02 1.81 7.46
CA HIS A 56 -5.29 3.04 7.19
C HIS A 56 -3.87 2.69 6.76
N PHE A 57 -3.46 3.23 5.62
CA PHE A 57 -2.13 3.08 5.08
C PHE A 57 -1.38 4.40 5.17
N THR A 58 -0.16 4.35 5.68
CA THR A 58 0.84 5.40 5.48
C THR A 58 1.87 4.85 4.52
N VAL A 59 1.96 5.42 3.33
CA VAL A 59 2.80 4.88 2.25
C VAL A 59 3.93 5.85 1.97
N GLY A 60 5.15 5.36 1.94
CA GLY A 60 6.34 6.11 1.54
C GLY A 60 6.74 5.74 0.13
N PHE A 61 6.76 6.71 -0.78
CA PHE A 61 7.28 6.56 -2.12
C PHE A 61 8.71 7.08 -2.19
N GLY A 62 9.67 6.20 -2.44
CA GLY A 62 11.08 6.52 -2.66
C GLY A 62 11.40 6.67 -4.14
N PHE A 63 11.89 7.84 -4.54
CA PHE A 63 12.24 8.16 -5.91
C PHE A 63 13.75 8.31 -6.10
N GLY A 64 14.29 7.69 -7.14
CA GLY A 64 15.66 7.91 -7.61
C GLY A 64 15.65 8.35 -9.08
N ARG A 65 16.37 9.43 -9.39
CA ARG A 65 16.43 10.02 -10.75
C ARG A 65 15.06 10.31 -11.38
N GLY A 66 14.04 10.56 -10.55
CA GLY A 66 12.68 10.87 -11.00
C GLY A 66 11.76 9.65 -11.23
N PHE A 67 12.27 8.43 -11.05
CA PHE A 67 11.54 7.17 -11.13
C PHE A 67 11.19 6.65 -9.74
N LEU A 68 10.02 6.03 -9.59
CA LEU A 68 9.63 5.34 -8.37
C LEU A 68 10.48 4.07 -8.25
N GLN A 69 11.25 3.97 -7.18
CA GLN A 69 12.15 2.85 -6.90
C GLN A 69 11.63 2.00 -5.74
N GLN A 70 11.02 2.62 -4.73
CA GLN A 70 10.60 1.92 -3.52
C GLN A 70 9.23 2.39 -3.04
N GLU A 71 8.43 1.46 -2.56
CA GLU A 71 7.17 1.68 -1.88
C GLU A 71 7.20 1.02 -0.50
N VAL A 72 7.15 1.81 0.56
CA VAL A 72 7.13 1.29 1.93
C VAL A 72 5.77 1.56 2.55
N VAL A 73 5.03 0.51 2.87
CA VAL A 73 3.64 0.59 3.32
C VAL A 73 3.55 0.26 4.80
N PHE A 74 3.02 1.18 5.61
CA PHE A 74 2.59 0.87 6.96
C PHE A 74 1.09 0.61 6.97
N ALA A 75 0.69 -0.63 7.26
CA ALA A 75 -0.71 -1.04 7.30
C ALA A 75 -1.23 -1.04 8.74
N ARG A 76 -2.11 -0.10 9.06
CA ARG A 76 -2.79 -0.03 10.36
C ARG A 76 -4.22 -0.55 10.24
N LYS A 77 -4.57 -1.46 11.14
CA LYS A 77 -5.96 -1.87 11.33
C LYS A 77 -6.77 -0.77 12.02
N VAL A 78 -7.92 -0.41 11.44
CA VAL A 78 -8.84 0.59 12.02
C VAL A 78 -10.19 -0.01 12.38
N GLY A 79 -10.61 -1.10 11.72
CA GLY A 79 -11.85 -1.82 12.04
C GLY A 79 -11.64 -3.28 12.44
N THR A 80 -12.71 -4.06 12.40
CA THR A 80 -12.73 -5.43 12.95
C THR A 80 -12.82 -6.53 11.88
N THR A 81 -13.09 -6.17 10.63
CA THR A 81 -13.46 -7.12 9.57
C THR A 81 -12.30 -7.97 9.06
N ILE A 82 -11.09 -7.41 8.96
CA ILE A 82 -9.90 -8.18 8.56
C ILE A 82 -9.41 -8.97 9.77
N SER A 83 -9.05 -10.25 9.60
CA SER A 83 -8.46 -11.03 10.68
C SER A 83 -7.08 -10.50 11.08
N ASN A 84 -6.78 -10.50 12.38
CA ASN A 84 -5.44 -10.18 12.89
C ASN A 84 -4.40 -11.17 12.37
N HIS A 85 -4.77 -12.46 12.34
CA HIS A 85 -3.91 -13.53 11.89
C HIS A 85 -4.38 -14.05 10.54
N TRP A 86 -3.43 -14.31 9.65
CA TRP A 86 -3.67 -15.11 8.47
C TRP A 86 -3.86 -16.59 8.88
N SER A 87 -4.88 -17.24 8.32
CA SER A 87 -4.99 -18.70 8.32
C SER A 87 -4.87 -19.18 6.87
N VAL A 88 -4.25 -20.34 6.67
CA VAL A 88 -3.67 -20.91 5.42
C VAL A 88 -4.49 -20.72 4.12
N ARG A 89 -5.78 -20.37 4.17
CA ARG A 89 -6.66 -20.27 3.01
C ARG A 89 -6.69 -18.93 2.30
N VAL A 90 -6.79 -17.79 2.99
CA VAL A 90 -7.02 -16.49 2.36
C VAL A 90 -6.43 -15.38 3.23
N ASP A 91 -5.55 -14.55 2.67
CA ASP A 91 -5.09 -13.32 3.32
C ASP A 91 -5.66 -12.07 2.65
N VAL A 92 -6.78 -11.59 3.19
CA VAL A 92 -7.43 -10.37 2.71
C VAL A 92 -6.51 -9.15 2.78
N LEU A 93 -5.59 -9.09 3.76
CA LEU A 93 -4.66 -7.97 3.81
C LEU A 93 -3.67 -8.04 2.64
N ALA A 94 -3.15 -9.23 2.31
CA ALA A 94 -2.29 -9.42 1.15
C ALA A 94 -2.98 -9.00 -0.15
N ASP A 95 -4.22 -9.43 -0.37
CA ASP A 95 -4.98 -9.07 -1.58
C ASP A 95 -5.21 -7.55 -1.69
N ILE A 96 -5.44 -6.87 -0.55
CA ILE A 96 -5.59 -5.40 -0.53
C ILE A 96 -4.24 -4.71 -0.79
N ILE A 97 -3.14 -5.23 -0.24
CA ILE A 97 -1.79 -4.70 -0.50
C ILE A 97 -1.44 -4.86 -1.97
N ASP A 98 -1.67 -6.04 -2.56
CA ASP A 98 -1.41 -6.28 -3.97
C ASP A 98 -2.24 -5.34 -4.86
N LEU A 99 -3.51 -5.10 -4.49
CA LEU A 99 -4.34 -4.13 -5.16
C LEU A 99 -3.81 -2.69 -5.01
N LEU A 100 -3.32 -2.30 -3.83
CA LEU A 100 -2.71 -0.99 -3.59
C LEU A 100 -1.45 -0.81 -4.46
N VAL A 101 -0.52 -1.76 -4.38
CA VAL A 101 0.76 -1.75 -5.11
C VAL A 101 0.52 -1.75 -6.62
N SER A 102 -0.44 -2.56 -7.11
CA SER A 102 -0.82 -2.58 -8.52
C SER A 102 -1.38 -1.21 -8.97
N ASN A 103 -2.22 -0.57 -8.17
CA ASN A 103 -2.73 0.76 -8.49
C ASN A 103 -1.62 1.83 -8.47
N VAL A 104 -0.66 1.74 -7.55
CA VAL A 104 0.52 2.61 -7.54
C VAL A 104 1.34 2.39 -8.82
N ALA A 105 1.60 1.14 -9.18
CA ALA A 105 2.30 0.78 -10.41
C ALA A 105 1.61 1.38 -11.64
N MET A 106 0.28 1.27 -11.73
CA MET A 106 -0.50 1.90 -12.79
C MET A 106 -0.36 3.42 -12.79
N GLY A 107 -0.44 4.07 -11.63
CA GLY A 107 -0.31 5.53 -11.49
C GLY A 107 1.07 6.07 -11.88
N TYR A 108 2.11 5.23 -11.78
CA TYR A 108 3.48 5.55 -12.16
C TYR A 108 3.94 4.83 -13.44
N THR A 109 3.02 4.37 -14.28
CA THR A 109 3.35 3.75 -15.57
C THR A 109 4.29 4.66 -16.38
N GLY A 110 5.41 4.10 -16.87
CA GLY A 110 6.45 4.85 -17.58
C GLY A 110 7.40 5.66 -16.68
N ARG A 111 7.18 5.62 -15.35
CA ARG A 111 8.02 6.24 -14.32
C ARG A 111 8.37 5.27 -13.18
N LEU A 112 8.15 3.97 -13.38
CA LEU A 112 8.66 2.91 -12.50
C LEU A 112 10.12 2.61 -12.85
N HIS A 113 10.94 2.38 -11.84
CA HIS A 113 12.26 1.78 -12.00
C HIS A 113 12.13 0.27 -12.19
N GLU A 114 13.12 -0.37 -12.82
CA GLU A 114 13.16 -1.82 -12.99
C GLU A 114 14.40 -2.41 -12.27
N PRO A 115 14.23 -3.16 -11.16
CA PRO A 115 13.00 -3.36 -10.41
C PRO A 115 12.67 -2.18 -9.49
N ALA A 116 11.38 -1.90 -9.29
CA ALA A 116 10.87 -1.12 -8.17
C ALA A 116 10.35 -2.10 -7.12
N LEU A 117 10.62 -1.84 -5.85
CA LEU A 117 10.35 -2.79 -4.76
C LEU A 117 9.31 -2.24 -3.78
N TYR A 118 8.54 -3.13 -3.16
CA TYR A 118 7.69 -2.78 -2.04
C TYR A 118 7.98 -3.64 -0.81
N ILE A 119 7.75 -3.06 0.36
CA ILE A 119 7.75 -3.75 1.65
C ILE A 119 6.58 -3.25 2.49
N VAL A 120 5.93 -4.17 3.20
CA VAL A 120 4.86 -3.84 4.13
C VAL A 120 5.32 -4.06 5.56
N HIS A 121 5.05 -3.06 6.39
CA HIS A 121 5.10 -3.14 7.85
C HIS A 121 3.67 -3.17 8.38
N ASP A 122 3.23 -4.35 8.79
CA ASP A 122 1.92 -4.52 9.41
C ASP A 122 1.98 -4.11 10.88
N GLU A 123 1.12 -3.18 11.27
CA GLU A 123 1.07 -2.75 12.66
C GLU A 123 0.27 -3.73 13.51
N PRO A 124 0.62 -3.88 14.81
CA PRO A 124 -0.24 -4.57 15.75
C PRO A 124 -1.69 -4.07 15.64
N PRO A 125 -2.68 -4.97 15.58
CA PRO A 125 -2.62 -6.38 15.95
C PRO A 125 -2.35 -7.37 14.80
N PHE A 126 -1.95 -6.91 13.61
CA PHE A 126 -1.54 -7.84 12.56
C PHE A 126 -0.27 -8.59 12.97
N ALA A 127 -0.16 -9.84 12.53
CA ALA A 127 0.99 -10.70 12.80
C ALA A 127 1.17 -11.75 11.70
N ASN A 128 2.39 -12.27 11.58
CA ASN A 128 2.80 -13.36 10.68
C ASN A 128 2.66 -13.02 9.19
N ARG A 129 3.02 -11.79 8.80
CA ARG A 129 2.93 -11.30 7.42
C ARG A 129 4.24 -10.73 6.89
N GLU A 130 5.35 -11.25 7.40
CA GLU A 130 6.70 -10.86 6.99
C GLU A 130 6.97 -11.13 5.49
N TYR A 131 6.13 -11.96 4.86
CA TYR A 131 6.18 -12.26 3.42
C TYR A 131 5.62 -11.14 2.53
N LEU A 132 4.99 -10.09 3.08
CA LEU A 132 4.41 -9.00 2.29
C LEU A 132 5.47 -8.01 1.80
N HIS A 133 6.25 -8.46 0.83
CA HIS A 133 7.25 -7.67 0.12
C HIS A 133 7.46 -8.25 -1.29
N GLY A 134 7.96 -7.44 -2.22
CA GLY A 134 8.19 -7.89 -3.58
C GLY A 134 8.43 -6.76 -4.56
N GLU A 135 8.10 -6.99 -5.83
CA GLU A 135 8.22 -5.99 -6.89
C GLU A 135 6.92 -5.21 -7.08
N VAL A 136 7.05 -3.90 -7.29
CA VAL A 136 5.95 -3.03 -7.71
C VAL A 136 5.67 -3.26 -9.18
N ARG A 137 4.55 -3.93 -9.47
CA ARG A 137 4.12 -4.25 -10.83
C ARG A 137 2.61 -4.14 -10.97
N VAL A 138 2.16 -3.89 -12.20
CA VAL A 138 0.74 -3.94 -12.52
C VAL A 138 0.30 -5.40 -12.50
N ILE A 139 -0.64 -5.72 -11.63
CA ILE A 139 -1.29 -7.04 -11.57
C ILE A 139 -2.54 -6.96 -12.45
N THR A 140 -2.59 -7.81 -13.49
CA THR A 140 -3.70 -7.87 -14.46
C THR A 140 -4.78 -8.89 -14.09
N ASP A 141 -4.55 -9.71 -13.07
CA ASP A 141 -5.50 -10.73 -12.64
C ASP A 141 -6.57 -10.12 -11.72
N ASP A 142 -7.83 -10.53 -11.91
CA ASP A 142 -8.89 -10.23 -10.96
C ASP A 142 -8.57 -10.91 -9.62
N PHE A 143 -8.54 -10.17 -8.52
CA PHE A 143 -8.45 -10.75 -7.17
C PHE A 143 -9.78 -11.46 -6.86
N TYR A 144 -9.83 -12.77 -7.11
CA TYR A 144 -11.01 -13.63 -6.94
C TYR A 144 -11.34 -13.90 -5.47
#